data_AF-A0A679KGU9-F1
#
_entry.id   AF-A0A679KGU9-F1
#
_cell.length_a   1.000
_cell.length_b   1.000
_cell.length_c   1.000
_cell.angle_alpha   90.00
_cell.angle_beta   90.00
_cell.angle_gamma   90.00
#
_symmetry.space_group_name_H-M   'P 1'
#
loop_
_entity.id
_entity.type
_entity.pdbx_description
1 polymer ?
#
loop_
_entity_poly.entity_id
_entity_poly.type
_entity_poly.pdbx_seq_one_letter_code
_entity_poly.pdbx_strand_id
1 'polypeptide(L)'
;MSLLNPTAALARAVAGVAAQGFVVVARNTRGDSVYLKPEGCTYALRVSNHARTPKQRKNHPDAITSLVIRASTGPAQVDALVETALRNFAGERRKREGDRGGESDGPAVP
;
A
#
# COMPACT_ATOMS: atom_id res chain seq x y z
N MET A 1 -7.25 -17.22 20.78
CA MET A 1 -6.82 -15.87 20.36
C MET A 1 -8.05 -15.06 19.97
N SER A 2 -8.19 -13.84 20.47
CA SER A 2 -9.34 -12.98 20.14
C SER A 2 -9.19 -12.38 18.74
N LEU A 3 -10.28 -12.36 17.97
CA LEU A 3 -10.30 -11.75 16.64
C LEU A 3 -10.32 -10.23 16.77
N LEU A 4 -9.54 -9.54 15.94
CA LEU A 4 -9.59 -8.09 15.84
C LEU A 4 -10.82 -7.70 15.01
N ASN A 5 -11.59 -6.73 15.49
CA ASN A 5 -12.59 -6.08 14.64
C ASN A 5 -11.88 -5.37 13.46
N PRO A 6 -12.58 -5.06 12.36
CA PRO A 6 -11.96 -4.46 11.18
C PRO A 6 -11.16 -3.18 11.46
N THR A 7 -11.60 -2.34 12.40
CA THR A 7 -10.90 -1.11 12.79
C THR A 7 -9.58 -1.41 13.51
N ALA A 8 -9.58 -2.33 14.46
CA ALA A 8 -8.39 -2.75 15.18
C ALA A 8 -7.40 -3.49 14.26
N ALA A 9 -7.92 -4.30 13.33
CA ALA A 9 -7.10 -4.95 12.32
C ALA A 9 -6.45 -3.93 11.38
N LEU A 10 -7.19 -2.90 10.96
CA LEU A 10 -6.66 -1.80 10.15
C LEU A 10 -5.59 -1.01 10.92
N ALA A 11 -5.84 -0.66 12.18
CA ALA A 11 -4.86 0.06 13.00
C ALA A 11 -3.56 -0.74 13.18
N ARG A 12 -3.66 -2.05 13.44
CA ARG A 12 -2.50 -2.96 13.52
C ARG A 12 -1.76 -3.01 12.19
N ALA A 13 -2.48 -3.16 11.07
CA ALA A 13 -1.86 -3.20 9.75
C ALA A 13 -1.12 -1.89 9.43
N VAL A 14 -1.71 -0.74 9.74
CA VAL A 14 -1.09 0.58 9.57
C VAL A 14 0.18 0.69 10.41
N ALA A 15 0.15 0.24 11.68
CA ALA A 15 1.32 0.24 12.55
C ALA A 15 2.44 -0.68 12.01
N GLY A 16 2.08 -1.88 11.54
CA GLY A 16 3.03 -2.82 10.95
C GLY A 16 3.69 -2.28 9.68
N VAL A 17 2.94 -1.59 8.82
CA VAL A 17 3.50 -0.93 7.62
C VAL A 17 4.37 0.27 8.03
N ALA A 18 3.93 1.07 8.99
CA ALA A 18 4.69 2.24 9.45
C ALA A 18 6.03 1.87 10.11
N ALA A 19 6.09 0.76 10.84
CA ALA A 19 7.32 0.22 11.42
C ALA A 19 8.39 -0.12 10.37
N GLN A 20 8.02 -0.26 9.10
CA GLN A 20 8.92 -0.53 7.98
C GLN A 20 9.39 0.75 7.26
N GLY A 21 9.22 1.92 7.89
CA GLY A 21 9.64 3.21 7.33
C GLY A 21 8.62 3.87 6.40
N PHE A 22 7.37 3.42 6.42
CA PHE A 22 6.29 4.07 5.69
C PHE A 22 5.63 5.16 6.55
N VAL A 23 5.38 6.32 5.95
CA VAL A 23 4.71 7.44 6.61
C VAL A 23 3.29 7.56 6.09
N VAL A 24 2.33 7.83 6.98
CA VAL A 24 0.94 8.10 6.59
C VAL A 24 0.87 9.44 5.89
N VAL A 25 0.44 9.44 4.63
CA VAL A 25 0.32 10.66 3.81
C VAL A 25 -1.13 11.11 3.62
N ALA A 26 -2.08 10.19 3.73
CA ALA A 26 -3.49 10.51 3.64
C ALA A 26 -4.34 9.50 4.42
N ARG A 27 -5.45 10.01 4.97
CA ARG A 27 -6.53 9.23 5.56
C ARG A 27 -7.84 9.76 5.01
N ASN A 28 -8.79 8.88 4.75
CA ASN A 28 -10.13 9.35 4.45
C ASN A 28 -10.90 9.70 5.73
N THR A 29 -11.95 10.51 5.59
CA THR A 29 -12.77 11.01 6.70
C THR A 29 -13.48 9.92 7.48
N ARG A 30 -13.77 8.77 6.85
CA ARG A 30 -14.39 7.61 7.51
C ARG A 30 -13.39 6.73 8.26
N GLY A 31 -12.08 6.99 8.12
CA GLY A 31 -11.01 6.23 8.80
C GLY A 31 -10.82 4.80 8.30
N ASP A 32 -11.46 4.44 7.18
CA ASP A 32 -11.54 3.10 6.63
C ASP A 32 -10.55 2.88 5.46
N SER A 33 -9.80 3.92 5.06
CA SER A 33 -8.64 3.83 4.17
C SER A 33 -7.51 4.75 4.62
N VAL A 34 -6.30 4.18 4.68
CA VAL A 34 -5.05 4.87 5.00
C VAL A 34 -4.06 4.65 3.87
N TYR A 35 -3.42 5.72 3.43
CA TYR A 35 -2.37 5.68 2.40
C TYR A 35 -1.04 5.97 3.08
N LEU A 36 -0.08 5.07 2.87
CA LEU A 36 1.27 5.19 3.41
C LEU A 36 2.29 5.18 2.27
N LYS A 37 3.34 6.00 2.38
CA LYS A 37 4.45 6.04 1.43
C LYS A 37 5.76 5.81 2.16
N PRO A 38 6.69 5.02 1.59
CA PRO A 38 8.07 5.07 2.05
C PRO A 38 8.63 6.47 1.82
N GLU A 39 9.59 6.87 2.66
CA GLU A 39 10.29 8.14 2.49
C GLU A 39 10.91 8.25 1.09
N GLY A 40 10.77 9.42 0.45
CA GLY A 40 11.27 9.68 -0.90
C GLY A 40 10.54 8.94 -2.03
N CYS A 41 9.49 8.16 -1.76
CA CYS A 41 8.79 7.39 -2.78
C CYS A 41 7.54 8.10 -3.30
N THR A 42 7.34 8.09 -4.63
CA THR A 42 6.14 8.65 -5.26
C THR A 42 4.90 7.78 -5.04
N TYR A 43 5.10 6.47 -4.88
CA TYR A 43 4.03 5.47 -4.81
C TYR A 43 3.56 5.19 -3.38
N ALA A 44 2.27 4.86 -3.25
CA ALA A 44 1.61 4.55 -1.99
C ALA A 44 1.21 3.08 -1.87
N LEU A 45 1.27 2.58 -0.64
CA LEU A 45 0.58 1.39 -0.18
C LEU A 45 -0.71 1.85 0.52
N ARG A 46 -1.85 1.31 0.09
CA ARG A 46 -3.15 1.56 0.72
C ARG A 46 -3.52 0.44 1.67
N VAL A 47 -3.89 0.76 2.91
CA VAL A 47 -4.51 -0.16 3.85
C VAL A 47 -5.98 0.23 4.01
N SER A 48 -6.89 -0.71 3.83
CA SER A 48 -8.33 -0.43 3.94
C SER A 48 -9.09 -1.65 4.44
N ASN A 49 -10.31 -1.46 4.92
CA ASN A 49 -11.24 -2.56 5.21
C ASN A 49 -12.21 -2.86 4.04
N HIS A 50 -12.12 -2.12 2.92
CA HIS A 50 -12.99 -2.31 1.74
C HIS A 50 -12.23 -2.26 0.40
N ALA A 51 -12.82 -2.86 -0.63
CA ALA A 51 -12.26 -2.86 -1.99
C ALA A 51 -12.35 -1.47 -2.64
N ARG A 52 -11.42 -1.17 -3.57
CA ARG A 52 -11.53 0.03 -4.42
C ARG A 52 -12.64 -0.14 -5.46
N THR A 53 -13.50 0.87 -5.58
CA THR A 53 -14.35 1.04 -6.76
C THR A 53 -13.51 1.49 -7.96
N PRO A 54 -13.96 1.28 -9.22
CA PRO A 54 -13.23 1.77 -10.41
C PRO A 54 -12.94 3.28 -10.38
N LYS A 55 -13.90 4.10 -9.92
CA LYS A 55 -13.73 5.55 -9.75
C LYS A 55 -12.61 5.90 -8.77
N GLN A 56 -12.53 5.17 -7.65
CA GLN A 56 -11.45 5.38 -6.68
C GLN A 56 -10.08 4.98 -7.24
N ARG A 57 -10.00 3.98 -8.13
CA ARG A 57 -8.75 3.58 -8.79
C ARG A 57 -8.18 4.72 -9.63
N LYS A 58 -9.04 5.38 -10.41
CA LYS A 58 -8.67 6.53 -11.25
C LYS A 58 -8.14 7.72 -10.42
N ASN A 59 -8.68 7.94 -9.22
CA ASN A 59 -8.33 9.11 -8.39
C ASN A 59 -7.06 8.96 -7.56
N HIS A 60 -6.58 7.73 -7.29
CA HIS A 60 -5.28 7.52 -6.62
C HIS A 60 -4.42 6.54 -7.44
N PRO A 61 -3.87 7.00 -8.58
CA PRO A 61 -3.01 6.16 -9.42
C PRO A 61 -1.67 5.85 -8.75
N ASP A 62 -1.29 6.64 -7.75
CA ASP A 62 -0.10 6.45 -6.93
C ASP A 62 -0.20 5.23 -5.99
N ALA A 63 -1.41 4.78 -5.65
CA ALA A 63 -1.63 3.60 -4.83
C ALA A 63 -1.47 2.29 -5.63
N ILE A 64 -0.22 1.83 -5.74
CA ILE A 64 0.18 0.66 -6.56
C ILE A 64 -0.11 -0.67 -5.87
N THR A 65 -0.28 -0.68 -4.54
CA THR A 65 -0.62 -1.87 -3.77
C THR A 65 -1.73 -1.55 -2.78
N SER A 66 -2.65 -2.49 -2.58
CA SER A 66 -3.77 -2.34 -1.65
C SER A 66 -3.91 -3.57 -0.77
N LEU A 67 -3.69 -3.40 0.53
CA LEU A 67 -4.06 -4.36 1.56
C LEU A 67 -5.50 -4.11 1.99
N VAL A 68 -6.36 -5.13 1.90
CA VAL A 68 -7.78 -5.04 2.25
C VAL A 68 -8.15 -6.07 3.30
N ILE A 69 -8.56 -5.63 4.50
CA ILE A 69 -8.94 -6.49 5.62
C ILE A 69 -10.45 -6.33 5.90
N ARG A 70 -11.28 -7.19 5.31
CA ARG A 70 -12.76 -7.06 5.35
C ARG A 70 -13.42 -7.75 6.53
N ALA A 71 -12.75 -8.75 7.10
CA ALA A 71 -13.31 -9.65 8.10
C ALA A 71 -12.49 -9.58 9.38
N SER A 72 -13.14 -9.96 10.49
CA SER A 72 -12.46 -10.13 11.77
C SER A 72 -11.32 -11.12 11.62
N THR A 73 -10.10 -10.67 11.93
CA THR A 73 -8.86 -11.36 11.58
C THR A 73 -7.98 -11.47 12.82
N GLY A 74 -7.27 -12.59 12.98
CA GLY A 74 -6.33 -12.76 14.10
C GLY A 74 -5.11 -11.83 13.96
N PRO A 75 -4.48 -11.40 15.06
CA PRO A 75 -3.32 -10.51 15.01
C PRO A 75 -2.18 -11.03 14.12
N ALA A 76 -1.81 -12.31 14.26
CA ALA A 76 -0.76 -12.94 13.44
C ALA A 76 -1.12 -13.01 11.94
N GLN A 77 -2.41 -13.16 11.63
CA GLN A 77 -2.88 -13.14 10.25
C GLN A 77 -2.81 -11.73 9.66
N VAL A 78 -3.08 -10.69 10.45
CA VAL A 78 -2.84 -9.30 10.02
C VAL A 78 -1.36 -9.08 9.70
N ASP A 79 -0.45 -9.58 10.55
CA ASP A 79 0.98 -9.41 10.35
C ASP A 79 1.46 -10.10 9.06
N ALA A 80 1.01 -11.35 8.82
CA ALA A 80 1.31 -12.06 7.58
C ALA A 80 0.77 -11.36 6.32
N LEU A 81 -0.42 -10.75 6.43
CA LEU A 81 -1.00 -9.95 5.34
C LEU A 81 -0.20 -8.66 5.09
N VAL A 82 0.31 -8.02 6.15
CA VAL A 82 1.21 -6.86 6.05
C VAL A 82 2.51 -7.24 5.34
N GLU A 83 3.16 -8.33 5.76
CA GLU A 83 4.38 -8.81 5.10
C GLU A 83 4.17 -9.08 3.61
N THR A 84 3.06 -9.75 3.27
CA THR A 84 2.69 -10.01 1.88
C THR A 84 2.47 -8.71 1.11
N ALA A 85 1.77 -7.74 1.69
CA ALA A 85 1.52 -6.45 1.06
C ALA A 85 2.81 -5.66 0.82
N LEU A 86 3.77 -5.70 1.74
CA LEU A 86 5.07 -5.05 1.61
C LEU A 86 5.91 -5.67 0.49
N ARG A 87 5.95 -7.01 0.39
CA ARG A 87 6.64 -7.71 -0.70
C ARG A 87 6.03 -7.37 -2.05
N ASN A 88 4.70 -7.36 -2.14
CA ASN A 88 3.98 -6.96 -3.36
C ASN A 88 4.28 -5.51 -3.74
N PHE A 89 4.28 -4.60 -2.78
CA PHE A 89 4.63 -3.19 -3.01
C PHE A 89 6.06 -3.04 -3.54
N ALA A 90 7.04 -3.73 -2.93
CA ALA A 90 8.42 -3.69 -3.40
C ALA A 90 8.56 -4.23 -4.83
N GLY A 91 7.85 -5.31 -5.17
CA GLY A 91 7.80 -5.86 -6.52
C GLY A 91 7.19 -4.89 -7.54
N GLU A 92 6.01 -4.34 -7.24
CA GLU A 92 5.32 -3.38 -8.12
C GLU A 92 6.09 -2.06 -8.26
N ARG A 93 6.77 -1.62 -7.20
CA ARG A 93 7.63 -0.44 -7.22
C ARG A 93 8.79 -0.65 -8.19
N ARG A 94 9.53 -1.77 -8.07
CA ARG A 94 10.65 -2.09 -8.96
C ARG A 94 10.24 -2.17 -10.43
N LYS A 95 9.08 -2.77 -10.74
CA LYS A 95 8.56 -2.82 -12.11
C LYS A 95 8.35 -1.42 -12.68
N ARG A 96 7.69 -0.54 -11.90
CA ARG A 96 7.38 0.83 -12.35
C ARG A 96 8.59 1.75 -12.39
N GLU A 97 9.55 1.56 -11.49
CA GLU A 97 10.84 2.27 -11.50
C GLU A 97 11.71 1.79 -12.67
N GLY A 98 11.72 0.47 -12.95
CA GLY A 98 12.41 -0.12 -14.09
C GLY A 98 11.83 0.31 -15.44
N ASP A 99 10.50 0.34 -15.57
CA ASP A 99 9.82 0.87 -16.76
C ASP A 99 10.12 2.37 -16.98
N ARG A 100 10.37 3.13 -15.90
CA ARG A 100 10.70 4.56 -15.97
C ARG A 100 12.20 4.82 -16.19
N GLY A 101 13.06 3.85 -15.86
CA GLY A 101 14.49 3.85 -16.14
C GLY A 101 14.87 3.32 -17.53
N GLY A 102 13.90 2.78 -18.28
CA GLY A 102 14.07 2.37 -19.68
C GLY A 102 13.99 3.53 -20.70
N GLU A 103 13.76 4.77 -20.23
CA GLU A 103 13.65 5.93 -21.09
C GLU A 103 14.63 7.03 -20.63
N SER A 104 15.92 6.85 -20.94
CA SER A 104 16.85 7.90 -21.41
C SER A 104 18.27 7.36 -21.62
N ASP A 105 18.86 7.80 -22.75
CA ASP A 105 20.28 7.76 -23.20
C ASP A 105 20.71 6.49 -23.99
N GLY A 106 20.99 6.47 -25.30
CA GLY A 106 21.33 7.44 -26.38
C GLY A 106 22.25 6.69 -27.40
N PRO A 107 22.73 7.23 -28.55
CA PRO A 107 22.47 8.50 -29.21
C PRO A 107 21.97 8.36 -30.67
N ALA A 108 21.67 9.53 -31.27
CA ALA A 108 21.55 9.75 -32.70
C ALA A 108 22.87 9.52 -33.46
N VAL A 109 22.77 9.62 -34.79
CA VAL A 109 23.75 9.81 -35.90
C VAL A 109 24.36 8.58 -36.59
N PRO A 110 24.66 8.70 -37.91
CA PRO A 110 24.38 9.81 -38.86
C PRO A 110 23.25 9.53 -39.86
#